data_AF-A0A6L9PSH0-F1
#
_entry.id   AF-A0A6L9PSH0-F1
#
_cell.length_a   1.000
_cell.length_b   1.000
_cell.length_c   1.000
_cell.angle_alpha   90.00
_cell.angle_beta   90.00
_cell.angle_gamma   90.00
#
_symmetry.space_group_name_H-M   'P 1'
#
loop_
_entity.id
_entity.type
_entity.pdbx_description
1 polymer ?
#
loop_
_entity_poly.entity_id
_entity_poly.type
_entity_poly.pdbx_seq_one_letter_code
_entity_poly.pdbx_strand_id
1 'polypeptide(L)'
;MQTGLSRSKATTIREALHRGQQSHLFLEDLKKQGLLTVQTVRIRPKGEPDRRFVVEYAVDPQEPTAVILRVRPASTAELGAESPEMLTTQQAADRLNVSRPYVARLADAGTFQGVERTQSGHRRIPRKEVDRVQGEMRASREAAFLEMDSITTEQRARELNAARAKPKRPWVKTS
;
A
#
# COMPACT_ATOMS: atom_id res chain seq x y z
N MET A 1 -6.77 64.38 -5.67
CA MET A 1 -8.10 63.76 -5.57
C MET A 1 -7.94 62.25 -5.76
N GLN A 2 -8.46 61.48 -4.79
CA GLN A 2 -8.75 60.02 -4.80
C GLN A 2 -7.58 59.07 -5.11
N THR A 3 -6.85 58.49 -4.14
CA THR A 3 -7.21 57.41 -3.17
C THR A 3 -7.94 56.21 -3.77
N GLY A 4 -7.31 55.03 -3.72
CA GLY A 4 -8.07 53.78 -3.49
C GLY A 4 -7.88 52.60 -4.45
N LEU A 5 -6.68 52.29 -4.98
CA LEU A 5 -6.47 50.94 -5.53
C LEU A 5 -6.16 49.97 -4.38
N SER A 6 -7.25 49.35 -3.95
CA SER A 6 -7.45 48.57 -2.73
C SER A 6 -6.35 47.55 -2.42
N ARG A 7 -5.78 47.68 -1.21
CA ARG A 7 -4.97 46.67 -0.49
C ARG A 7 -5.68 45.31 -0.37
N SER A 8 -6.95 45.18 -0.76
CA SER A 8 -7.74 43.94 -0.73
C SER A 8 -7.32 42.89 -1.77
N LYS A 9 -6.78 43.29 -2.94
CA LYS A 9 -6.35 42.33 -3.97
C LYS A 9 -5.05 41.60 -3.60
N ALA A 10 -4.15 42.26 -2.88
CA ALA A 10 -2.89 41.68 -2.42
C ALA A 10 -3.10 40.66 -1.27
N THR A 11 -4.10 40.88 -0.41
CA THR A 11 -4.44 39.94 0.68
C THR A 11 -4.98 38.61 0.14
N THR A 12 -5.69 38.64 -0.98
CA THR A 12 -6.29 37.43 -1.61
C THR A 12 -5.22 36.48 -2.16
N ILE A 13 -4.05 36.99 -2.56
CA ILE A 13 -2.93 36.22 -3.12
C ILE A 13 -2.15 35.48 -2.03
N ARG A 14 -2.00 36.09 -0.85
CA ARG A 14 -1.26 35.51 0.29
C ARG A 14 -1.97 34.28 0.88
N GLU A 15 -3.28 34.19 0.75
CA GLU A 15 -4.09 33.08 1.27
C GLU A 15 -4.26 31.92 0.28
N ALA A 16 -4.02 32.16 -1.02
CA ALA A 16 -4.19 31.19 -2.10
C ALA A 16 -3.03 30.19 -2.22
N LEU A 17 -1.81 30.59 -1.86
CA LEU A 17 -0.62 29.72 -1.89
C LEU A 17 -0.58 28.67 -0.76
N HIS A 18 -1.31 28.90 0.35
CA HIS A 18 -1.36 27.98 1.49
C HIS A 18 -2.34 26.80 1.33
N ARG A 19 -3.21 26.84 0.32
CA ARG A 19 -4.15 25.75 0.01
C ARG A 19 -3.87 25.28 -1.42
N GLY A 20 -3.26 24.11 -1.57
CA GLY A 20 -2.77 23.53 -2.85
C GLY A 20 -3.81 23.25 -3.96
N GLN A 21 -4.92 24.00 -4.00
CA GLN A 21 -6.00 23.87 -4.99
C GLN A 21 -6.00 24.94 -6.10
N GLN A 22 -5.10 25.94 -6.09
CA GLN A 22 -5.13 27.04 -7.09
C GLN A 22 -4.05 27.03 -8.17
N SER A 23 -3.15 26.04 -8.22
CA SER A 23 -2.12 25.95 -9.27
C SER A 23 -2.69 25.88 -10.69
N HIS A 24 -3.90 25.32 -10.85
CA HIS A 24 -4.58 25.23 -12.14
C HIS A 24 -5.03 26.61 -12.66
N LEU A 25 -5.65 27.43 -11.81
CA LEU A 25 -6.13 28.77 -12.19
C LEU A 25 -4.97 29.70 -12.53
N PHE A 26 -3.87 29.60 -11.78
CA PHE A 26 -2.66 30.39 -12.00
C PHE A 26 -1.97 30.06 -13.33
N LEU A 27 -1.87 28.77 -13.70
CA LEU A 27 -1.30 28.35 -14.98
C LEU A 27 -2.16 28.76 -16.17
N GLU A 28 -3.48 28.74 -16.05
CA GLU A 28 -4.37 29.25 -17.10
C GLU A 28 -4.18 30.75 -17.33
N ASP A 29 -3.99 31.53 -16.26
CA ASP A 29 -3.75 32.97 -16.39
C ASP A 29 -2.36 33.27 -16.97
N LEU A 30 -1.32 32.52 -16.59
CA LEU A 30 0.00 32.58 -17.23
C LEU A 30 -0.06 32.20 -18.72
N LYS A 31 -0.88 31.19 -19.06
CA LYS A 31 -1.11 30.79 -20.45
C LYS A 31 -1.80 31.90 -21.24
N LYS A 32 -2.81 32.57 -20.69
CA LYS A 32 -3.48 33.72 -21.32
C LYS A 32 -2.52 34.91 -21.53
N GLN A 33 -1.56 35.09 -20.63
CA GLN A 33 -0.55 36.15 -20.71
C GLN A 33 0.65 35.78 -21.62
N GLY A 34 0.68 34.58 -22.20
CA GLY A 34 1.76 34.13 -23.09
C GLY A 34 3.09 33.85 -22.38
N LEU A 35 3.09 33.76 -21.05
CA LEU A 35 4.29 33.54 -20.23
C LEU A 35 4.57 32.05 -19.97
N LEU A 36 3.68 31.16 -20.42
CA LEU A 36 3.82 29.72 -20.27
C LEU A 36 4.60 29.13 -21.45
N THR A 37 5.74 28.51 -21.17
CA THR A 37 6.47 27.71 -22.16
C THR A 37 6.02 26.26 -22.08
N VAL A 38 5.72 25.66 -23.24
CA VAL A 38 5.32 24.25 -23.35
C VAL A 38 6.38 23.50 -24.14
N GLN A 39 6.96 22.46 -23.53
CA GLN A 39 7.93 21.57 -24.18
C GLN A 39 7.49 20.11 -24.07
N THR A 40 7.79 19.32 -25.10
CA THR A 40 7.61 17.86 -25.04
C THR A 40 8.96 17.21 -24.79
N VAL A 41 9.10 16.56 -23.64
CA VAL A 41 10.32 15.86 -23.23
C VAL A 41 10.14 14.36 -23.49
N ARG A 42 11.17 13.73 -24.06
CA ARG A 42 11.22 12.27 -24.27
C ARG A 42 12.20 11.66 -23.29
N ILE A 43 11.76 10.66 -22.53
CA ILE A 43 12.59 9.91 -21.58
C ILE A 43 12.64 8.46 -22.06
N ARG A 44 13.85 7.96 -22.27
CA ARG A 44 14.12 6.57 -22.69
C ARG A 44 15.03 5.88 -21.68
N PRO A 45 14.48 5.32 -20.60
CA PRO A 45 15.24 4.47 -19.70
C PRO A 45 15.63 3.17 -20.41
N LYS A 46 16.81 2.62 -20.08
CA LYS A 46 17.28 1.36 -20.67
C LYS A 46 16.35 0.21 -20.24
N GLY A 47 15.70 -0.43 -21.21
CA GLY A 47 14.78 -1.56 -20.97
C GLY A 47 13.33 -1.18 -20.68
N GLU A 48 12.99 0.11 -20.73
CA GLU A 48 11.62 0.60 -20.58
C GLU A 48 11.10 1.21 -21.88
N PRO A 49 9.76 1.28 -22.08
CA PRO A 49 9.18 1.93 -23.25
C PRO A 49 9.50 3.44 -23.31
N ASP A 50 9.52 4.00 -24.52
CA ASP A 50 9.72 5.44 -24.77
C ASP A 50 8.58 6.23 -24.10
N ARG A 51 8.89 7.06 -23.10
CA ARG A 51 7.91 7.86 -22.37
C ARG A 51 7.99 9.31 -22.82
N ARG A 52 6.86 9.87 -23.23
CA ARG A 52 6.75 11.28 -23.61
C ARG A 52 5.99 12.05 -22.55
N PHE A 53 6.52 13.21 -22.16
CA PHE A 53 5.93 14.11 -21.19
C PHE A 53 5.72 15.47 -21.83
N VAL A 54 4.60 16.10 -21.54
CA VAL A 54 4.41 17.53 -21.77
C VAL A 54 4.78 18.25 -20.49
N VAL A 55 5.72 19.17 -20.62
CA VAL A 55 6.26 20.01 -19.55
C VAL A 55 5.82 21.44 -19.83
N GLU A 56 5.04 21.98 -18.92
CA GLU A 56 4.54 23.35 -18.95
C GLU A 56 5.26 24.10 -17.83
N TYR A 57 6.00 25.16 -18.15
CA TYR A 57 6.75 25.92 -17.16
C TYR A 57 6.71 27.43 -17.38
N ALA A 58 6.82 28.18 -16.29
CA ALA A 58 6.93 29.63 -16.27
C ALA A 58 7.78 30.07 -15.07
N VAL A 59 8.51 31.18 -15.22
CA VAL A 59 9.17 31.85 -14.08
C VAL A 59 8.09 32.40 -13.17
N ASP A 60 8.25 32.23 -11.86
CA ASP A 60 7.29 32.78 -10.90
C ASP A 60 7.36 34.32 -10.93
N PRO A 61 6.26 35.02 -11.24
CA PRO A 61 6.24 36.48 -11.33
C PRO A 61 6.47 37.18 -9.98
N GLN A 62 6.32 36.48 -8.85
CA GLN A 62 6.59 37.02 -7.51
C GLN A 62 8.01 36.69 -7.02
N GLU A 63 8.63 35.63 -7.56
CA GLU A 63 9.98 35.20 -7.20
C GLU A 63 10.77 34.81 -8.46
N PRO A 64 11.57 35.73 -9.04
CA PRO A 64 12.30 35.48 -10.29
C PRO A 64 13.30 34.32 -10.26
N THR A 65 13.63 33.81 -9.07
CA THR A 65 14.49 32.64 -8.83
C THR A 65 13.71 31.32 -8.80
N ALA A 66 12.38 31.37 -8.78
CA ALA A 66 11.51 30.21 -8.76
C ALA A 66 10.87 29.96 -10.12
N VAL A 67 10.58 28.68 -10.41
CA VAL A 67 9.91 28.24 -11.64
C VAL A 67 8.73 27.36 -11.24
N ILE A 68 7.57 27.64 -11.84
CA ILE A 68 6.39 26.80 -11.71
C ILE A 68 6.44 25.79 -12.84
N LEU A 69 6.47 24.51 -12.47
CA LEU A 69 6.61 23.38 -13.39
C LEU A 69 5.40 22.45 -13.25
N ARG A 70 4.73 22.17 -14.37
CA ARG A 70 3.71 21.13 -14.48
C ARG A 70 4.17 20.09 -15.49
N VAL A 71 4.22 18.84 -15.05
CA VAL A 71 4.59 17.71 -15.89
C VAL A 71 3.39 16.78 -16.01
N ARG A 72 3.03 16.42 -17.24
CA ARG A 72 1.98 15.44 -17.53
C ARG A 72 2.43 14.46 -18.61
N PRO A 73 1.96 13.21 -18.62
CA PRO A 73 2.16 12.33 -19.76
C PRO A 73 1.62 12.98 -21.04
N ALA A 74 2.34 12.82 -22.16
CA ALA A 74 1.86 13.29 -23.46
C ALA A 74 0.73 12.41 -24.01
N SER A 75 0.60 11.17 -23.52
CA SER A 75 -0.51 10.28 -23.82
C SER A 75 -1.63 10.42 -22.80
N THR A 76 -2.87 10.40 -23.27
CA THR A 76 -4.09 10.29 -22.43
C THR A 76 -4.38 8.85 -21.99
N ALA A 77 -3.54 7.90 -22.39
CA ALA A 77 -3.61 6.54 -21.88
C ALA A 77 -3.45 6.58 -20.36
N GLU A 78 -4.39 5.96 -19.63
CA GLU A 78 -4.26 5.78 -18.19
C GLU A 78 -2.89 5.18 -17.90
N LEU A 79 -2.23 5.67 -16.85
CA LEU A 79 -1.01 5.04 -16.34
C LEU A 79 -1.36 3.56 -16.14
N GLY A 80 -0.81 2.69 -16.99
CA GLY A 80 -1.18 1.28 -17.01
C GLY A 80 -1.14 0.71 -15.60
N ALA A 81 -2.09 -0.18 -15.28
CA ALA A 81 -2.23 -0.78 -13.95
C ALA A 81 -0.84 -1.10 -13.39
N GLU A 82 -0.51 -0.50 -12.24
CA GLU A 82 0.78 -0.64 -11.59
C GLU A 82 1.17 -2.13 -11.58
N SER A 83 2.30 -2.45 -12.22
CA SER A 83 2.77 -3.84 -12.31
C SER A 83 2.76 -4.42 -10.89
N PRO A 84 2.15 -5.59 -10.69
CA PRO A 84 1.99 -6.14 -9.35
C PRO A 84 3.36 -6.25 -8.68
N GLU A 85 3.48 -5.73 -7.45
CA GLU A 85 4.74 -5.78 -6.70
C GLU A 85 5.19 -7.24 -6.56
N MET A 86 6.33 -7.58 -7.14
CA MET A 86 6.86 -8.93 -7.15
C MET A 86 7.90 -9.11 -6.05
N LEU A 87 7.68 -10.08 -5.17
CA LEU A 87 8.55 -10.39 -4.05
C LEU A 87 9.52 -11.51 -4.39
N THR A 88 10.72 -11.42 -3.83
CA THR A 88 11.64 -12.56 -3.76
C THR A 88 11.11 -13.62 -2.80
N THR A 89 11.55 -14.86 -2.96
CA THR A 89 11.25 -15.94 -1.98
C THR A 89 11.68 -15.61 -0.56
N GLN A 90 12.76 -14.82 -0.37
CA GLN A 90 13.18 -14.37 0.97
C GLN A 90 12.14 -13.41 1.56
N GLN A 91 11.78 -12.36 0.83
CA GLN A 91 10.79 -11.38 1.30
C GLN A 91 9.43 -12.01 1.59
N ALA A 92 9.00 -12.97 0.77
CA ALA A 92 7.78 -13.73 1.02
C ALA A 92 7.88 -14.59 2.29
N ALA A 93 9.04 -15.21 2.54
CA ALA A 93 9.29 -15.99 3.75
C ALA A 93 9.25 -15.13 5.01
N ASP A 94 9.88 -13.96 4.96
CA ASP A 94 9.90 -13.01 6.07
C ASP A 94 8.47 -12.54 6.41
N ARG A 95 7.64 -12.26 5.39
CA ARG A 95 6.24 -11.86 5.57
C ARG A 95 5.36 -12.97 6.15
N LEU A 96 5.53 -14.19 5.66
CA LEU A 96 4.76 -15.34 6.14
C LEU A 96 5.27 -15.84 7.50
N ASN A 97 6.42 -15.35 7.96
CA ASN A 97 7.14 -15.84 9.14
C ASN A 97 7.38 -17.36 9.06
N VAL A 98 7.89 -17.80 7.91
CA VAL A 98 8.20 -19.21 7.62
C VAL A 98 9.57 -19.33 6.97
N SER A 99 10.05 -20.56 6.80
CA SER A 99 11.34 -20.77 6.14
C SER A 99 11.24 -20.52 4.63
N ARG A 100 12.32 -20.01 4.05
CA ARG A 100 12.46 -19.83 2.60
C ARG A 100 12.25 -21.10 1.76
N PRO A 101 12.79 -22.28 2.14
CA PRO A 101 12.50 -23.52 1.40
C PRO A 101 11.02 -23.90 1.46
N TYR A 102 10.31 -23.58 2.54
CA TYR A 102 8.87 -23.80 2.63
C TYR A 102 8.11 -22.93 1.62
N VAL A 103 8.46 -21.65 1.50
CA VAL A 103 7.88 -20.77 0.45
C VAL A 103 8.17 -21.28 -0.96
N ALA A 104 9.39 -21.77 -1.22
CA ALA A 104 9.73 -22.35 -2.51
C ALA A 104 8.85 -23.56 -2.84
N ARG A 105 8.62 -24.43 -1.85
CA ARG A 105 7.71 -25.58 -1.98
C ARG A 105 6.27 -25.14 -2.26
N LEU A 106 5.75 -24.12 -1.57
CA LEU A 106 4.41 -23.59 -1.82
C LEU A 106 4.27 -23.00 -3.24
N ALA A 107 5.31 -22.31 -3.70
CA ALA A 107 5.33 -21.78 -5.06
C ALA A 107 5.37 -22.90 -6.12
N ASP A 108 6.17 -23.95 -5.90
CA ASP A 108 6.23 -25.11 -6.80
C ASP A 108 4.94 -25.94 -6.76
N ALA A 109 4.22 -25.93 -5.64
CA ALA A 109 2.90 -26.55 -5.49
C ALA A 109 1.76 -25.74 -6.12
N GLY A 110 2.04 -24.55 -6.67
CA GLY A 110 1.03 -23.68 -7.29
C GLY A 110 0.12 -22.96 -6.30
N THR A 111 0.50 -22.88 -5.01
CA THR A 111 -0.29 -22.19 -3.98
C THR A 111 -0.42 -20.68 -4.25
N PHE A 112 0.62 -20.06 -4.82
CA PHE A 112 0.60 -18.67 -5.25
C PHE A 112 0.28 -18.58 -6.74
N GLN A 113 -0.66 -17.73 -7.12
CA GLN A 113 -0.95 -17.46 -8.54
C GLN A 113 0.06 -16.46 -9.12
N GLY A 114 0.29 -16.52 -10.44
CA GLY A 114 1.15 -15.56 -11.13
C GLY A 114 2.62 -15.58 -10.71
N VAL A 115 3.14 -16.72 -10.24
CA VAL A 115 4.57 -16.85 -9.93
C VAL A 115 5.37 -16.80 -11.22
N GLU A 116 6.32 -15.87 -11.27
CA GLU A 116 7.25 -15.74 -12.38
C GLU A 116 8.62 -16.31 -12.01
N ARG A 117 9.41 -16.65 -13.04
CA ARG A 117 10.80 -17.01 -12.89
C ARG A 117 11.66 -16.04 -13.69
N THR A 118 12.71 -15.51 -13.07
CA THR A 118 13.72 -14.71 -13.77
C THR A 118 14.47 -15.58 -14.77
N GLN A 119 15.21 -14.96 -15.71
CA GLN A 119 16.08 -15.69 -16.64
C GLN A 119 17.10 -16.58 -15.91
N SER A 120 17.54 -16.19 -14.71
CA SER A 120 18.41 -16.98 -13.84
C SER A 120 17.70 -18.06 -13.01
N GLY A 121 16.38 -18.23 -13.18
CA GLY A 121 15.58 -19.25 -12.50
C GLY A 121 15.10 -18.88 -11.09
N HIS A 122 15.31 -17.64 -10.63
CA HIS A 122 14.79 -17.23 -9.32
C HIS A 122 13.27 -16.97 -9.39
N ARG A 123 12.55 -17.48 -8.40
CA ARG A 123 11.10 -17.26 -8.28
C ARG A 123 10.80 -15.81 -7.88
N ARG A 124 9.71 -15.28 -8.41
CA ARG A 124 9.12 -13.98 -8.09
C ARG A 124 7.64 -14.21 -7.82
N ILE A 125 7.20 -13.84 -6.64
CA ILE A 125 5.86 -14.14 -6.14
C ILE A 125 5.10 -12.81 -6.01
N PRO A 126 3.91 -12.67 -6.60
CA PRO A 126 3.12 -11.46 -6.43
C PRO A 126 2.82 -11.20 -4.96
N ARG A 127 3.02 -9.96 -4.50
CA ARG A 127 2.78 -9.58 -3.11
C ARG A 127 1.34 -9.85 -2.68
N LYS A 128 0.37 -9.56 -3.54
CA LYS A 128 -1.06 -9.80 -3.27
C LYS A 128 -1.33 -11.26 -2.90
N GLU A 129 -0.66 -12.20 -3.55
CA GLU A 129 -0.81 -13.63 -3.27
C GLU A 129 -0.15 -14.04 -1.95
N VAL A 130 0.99 -13.44 -1.61
CA VAL A 130 1.61 -13.65 -0.30
C VAL A 130 0.69 -13.17 0.82
N ASP A 131 0.09 -11.99 0.66
CA ASP A 131 -0.82 -11.40 1.64
C ASP A 131 -2.12 -12.23 1.75
N ARG A 132 -2.65 -12.78 0.64
CA ARG A 132 -3.79 -13.73 0.65
C ARG A 132 -3.49 -14.97 1.48
N VAL A 133 -2.38 -15.64 1.18
CA VAL A 133 -1.97 -16.86 1.90
C VAL A 133 -1.68 -16.57 3.36
N GLN A 134 -1.14 -15.40 3.69
CA GLN A 134 -0.97 -14.97 5.07
C GLN A 134 -2.31 -14.90 5.82
N GLY A 135 -3.34 -14.35 5.17
CA GLY A 135 -4.71 -14.30 5.71
C GLY A 135 -5.27 -15.70 5.98
N GLU A 136 -5.13 -16.62 5.03
CA GLU A 136 -5.56 -18.02 5.17
C GLU A 136 -4.84 -18.73 6.33
N MET A 137 -3.52 -18.56 6.45
CA MET A 137 -2.73 -19.11 7.56
C MET A 137 -3.17 -18.58 8.92
N ARG A 138 -3.49 -17.29 9.00
CA ARG A 138 -3.97 -16.68 10.25
C ARG A 138 -5.35 -17.21 10.63
N ALA A 139 -6.29 -17.24 9.68
CA ALA A 139 -7.63 -17.77 9.91
C ALA A 139 -7.60 -19.25 10.34
N SER A 140 -6.77 -20.06 9.69
CA SER A 140 -6.61 -21.48 10.05
C SER A 140 -6.02 -21.66 11.45
N ARG A 141 -5.02 -20.85 11.83
CA ARG A 141 -4.46 -20.87 13.20
C ARG A 141 -5.50 -20.49 14.24
N GLU A 142 -6.27 -19.44 14.00
CA GLU A 142 -7.32 -19.00 14.91
C GLU A 142 -8.40 -20.08 15.10
N ALA A 143 -8.86 -20.69 14.01
CA ALA A 143 -9.81 -21.80 14.07
C ALA A 143 -9.28 -22.98 14.91
N ALA A 144 -8.02 -23.37 14.71
CA ALA A 144 -7.38 -24.44 15.48
C ALA A 144 -7.27 -24.09 16.98
N PHE A 145 -6.97 -22.83 17.32
CA PHE A 145 -6.93 -22.40 18.73
C PHE A 145 -8.30 -22.47 19.39
N LEU A 146 -9.37 -22.02 18.70
CA LEU A 146 -10.74 -22.11 19.21
C LEU A 146 -11.17 -23.57 19.41
N GLU A 147 -10.78 -24.46 18.49
CA GLU A 147 -11.03 -25.90 18.63
C GLU A 147 -10.32 -26.46 19.87
N MET A 148 -9.04 -26.17 20.07
CA MET A 148 -8.29 -26.59 21.26
C MET A 148 -8.89 -26.06 22.57
N ASP A 149 -9.35 -24.81 22.58
CA ASP A 149 -10.00 -24.21 23.75
C ASP A 149 -11.33 -24.89 24.08
N SER A 150 -12.12 -25.23 23.05
CA SER A 150 -13.38 -25.95 23.22
C SER A 150 -13.16 -27.36 23.81
N ILE A 151 -12.18 -28.10 23.29
CA ILE A 151 -11.81 -29.44 23.77
C ILE A 151 -11.37 -29.36 25.24
N THR A 152 -10.55 -28.36 25.57
CA THR A 152 -10.04 -28.14 26.94
C THR A 152 -11.18 -27.81 27.91
N THR A 153 -12.11 -26.95 27.49
CA THR A 153 -13.27 -26.54 28.30
C THR A 153 -14.21 -27.72 28.56
N GLU A 154 -14.49 -28.53 27.53
CA GLU A 154 -15.29 -29.74 27.68
C GLU A 154 -14.66 -30.75 28.63
N GLN A 155 -13.34 -30.99 28.50
CA GLN A 155 -12.64 -31.91 29.37
C GLN A 155 -12.73 -31.46 30.83
N ARG A 156 -12.52 -30.16 31.09
CA ARG A 156 -12.65 -29.59 32.43
C ARG A 156 -14.06 -29.74 33.00
N ALA A 157 -15.09 -29.54 32.18
CA ALA A 157 -16.47 -29.72 32.59
C ALA A 157 -16.76 -31.18 32.97
N ARG A 158 -16.27 -32.15 32.18
CA ARG A 158 -16.39 -33.59 32.50
C ARG A 158 -15.71 -33.94 33.82
N GLU A 159 -14.51 -33.43 34.06
CA GLU A 159 -13.75 -33.66 35.30
C GLU A 159 -14.49 -33.09 36.52
N LEU A 160 -15.03 -31.87 36.43
CA LEU A 160 -15.82 -31.26 37.50
C LEU A 160 -17.10 -32.05 37.79
N ASN A 161 -17.81 -32.50 36.77
CA ASN A 161 -19.01 -33.31 36.92
C ASN A 161 -18.69 -34.66 37.57
N ALA A 162 -17.61 -35.31 37.13
CA ALA A 162 -17.14 -36.56 37.74
C ALA A 162 -16.74 -36.36 39.22
N ALA A 163 -16.08 -35.25 39.56
CA ALA A 163 -15.73 -34.92 40.94
C ALA A 163 -16.98 -34.69 41.81
N ARG A 164 -18.01 -34.02 41.28
CA ARG A 164 -19.30 -33.81 41.96
C ARG A 164 -20.07 -35.11 42.17
N ALA A 165 -20.00 -36.04 41.22
CA ALA A 165 -20.72 -37.32 41.27
C ALA A 165 -20.10 -38.33 42.24
N LYS A 166 -18.83 -38.16 42.66
CA LYS A 166 -18.19 -39.08 43.61
C LYS A 166 -18.85 -38.97 44.99
N PRO A 167 -19.37 -40.08 45.56
CA PRO A 167 -20.02 -40.05 46.86
C PRO A 167 -19.00 -39.70 47.95
N LYS A 168 -19.38 -38.78 48.86
CA LYS A 168 -18.55 -38.44 50.01
C LYS A 168 -18.48 -39.64 50.95
N ARG A 169 -17.28 -40.15 51.20
CA ARG A 169 -17.08 -41.28 52.12
C ARG A 169 -17.45 -40.82 53.55
N PRO A 170 -18.26 -41.58 54.29
CA PRO A 170 -18.55 -41.24 55.69
C PRO A 170 -17.27 -41.35 56.51
N TRP A 171 -17.01 -40.35 57.32
CA TRP A 171 -15.91 -40.37 58.28
C TRP A 171 -16.22 -41.43 59.35
N VAL A 172 -15.35 -42.45 59.45
CA VAL A 172 -15.41 -43.45 60.52
C VAL A 172 -14.42 -43.03 61.59
N LYS A 173 -14.89 -42.83 62.83
CA LYS A 173 -14.01 -42.63 63.98
C LYS A 173 -13.46 -44.00 64.39
N THR A 174 -12.18 -44.23 64.17
CA THR A 174 -11.48 -45.37 64.75
C THR A 174 -11.35 -45.13 66.25
N SER A 175 -11.83 -46.09 67.05
CA SER A 175 -11.72 -46.09 68.53
C SER A 175 -10.49 -46.87 68.96
#